data_AF-A0AAV8CCT3-F1
#
_entry.id   AF-A0AAV8CCT3-F1
#
_cell.length_a   1.000
_cell.length_b   1.000
_cell.length_c   1.000
_cell.angle_alpha   90.00
_cell.angle_beta   90.00
_cell.angle_gamma   90.00
#
_symmetry.space_group_name_H-M   'P 1'
#
loop_
_entity.id
_entity.type
_entity.pdbx_description
1 polymer ?
#
loop_
_entity_poly.entity_id
_entity_poly.type
_entity_poly.pdbx_seq_one_letter_code
_entity_poly.pdbx_strand_id
1 'polypeptide(L)'
;MYAIRDMQAQTSMDSTMFFLMQPLHQLNTVDAVDGRGGKTLHPNGVVRDVQLLYPRPNRNELKFEHVAQKFSLPIKEASRDLKVSVSTLKFRCRELGISKWQYRKIQSLETLIETMLELEHFGFHHVIGKVREEIEAIKLNPSLEIKYETERLRQEIYDSKYKRRRTSELTS
;
A
#
# COMPACT_ATOMS: atom_id res chain seq x y z
N MET A 1 11.87 51.29 -13.92
CA MET A 1 10.45 51.56 -14.26
C MET A 1 10.15 50.89 -15.59
N TYR A 2 9.47 49.74 -15.57
CA TYR A 2 8.81 49.19 -16.76
C TYR A 2 7.37 48.89 -16.38
N ALA A 3 6.47 49.61 -17.03
CA ALA A 3 5.03 49.45 -16.97
C ALA A 3 4.62 48.33 -17.93
N ILE A 4 3.75 47.42 -17.47
CA ILE A 4 2.93 46.61 -18.37
C ILE A 4 1.48 46.86 -17.94
N ARG A 5 0.72 47.38 -18.90
CA ARG A 5 -0.70 47.75 -18.79
C ARG A 5 -1.61 46.53 -18.78
N ASP A 6 -2.71 46.76 -18.09
CA ASP A 6 -4.02 46.11 -18.11
C ASP A 6 -4.56 45.69 -19.50
N MET A 7 -5.41 44.66 -19.47
CA MET A 7 -6.81 44.62 -19.98
C MET A 7 -7.18 43.16 -20.29
N GLN A 8 -7.92 42.46 -19.42
CA GLN A 8 -9.39 42.32 -19.43
C GLN A 8 -9.93 41.83 -20.79
N ALA A 9 -10.29 40.55 -20.91
CA ALA A 9 -11.57 39.93 -20.48
C ALA A 9 -12.67 40.06 -21.54
N GLN A 10 -13.13 38.92 -22.08
CA GLN A 10 -14.47 38.69 -22.63
C GLN A 10 -14.63 37.16 -22.82
N THR A 11 -15.17 36.43 -21.84
CA THR A 11 -16.56 35.92 -21.75
C THR A 11 -17.07 35.16 -22.99
N SER A 12 -17.32 33.85 -22.82
CA SER A 12 -18.61 33.26 -23.19
C SER A 12 -18.86 32.03 -22.33
N MET A 13 -19.95 32.09 -21.57
CA MET A 13 -20.59 31.02 -20.80
C MET A 13 -21.14 29.96 -21.79
N ASP A 14 -21.46 28.73 -21.43
CA ASP A 14 -22.22 28.30 -20.26
C ASP A 14 -22.24 26.77 -20.18
N SER A 15 -22.72 26.28 -19.04
CA SER A 15 -23.49 25.06 -18.87
C SER A 15 -22.82 23.94 -18.07
N THR A 16 -23.48 23.65 -16.94
CA THR A 16 -23.25 22.55 -15.97
C THR A 16 -22.13 22.84 -14.96
N MET A 17 -22.39 23.40 -13.76
CA MET A 17 -23.27 22.85 -12.72
C MET A 17 -23.20 21.32 -12.68
N PHE A 18 -22.03 20.78 -12.35
CA PHE A 18 -21.89 19.36 -12.10
C PHE A 18 -20.83 19.12 -11.04
N PHE A 19 -21.13 19.34 -9.75
CA PHE A 19 -20.50 18.64 -8.62
C PHE A 19 -21.07 19.15 -7.29
N LEU A 20 -22.35 18.91 -7.01
CA LEU A 20 -22.87 18.80 -5.63
C LEU A 20 -24.23 18.10 -5.66
N MET A 21 -24.21 16.77 -5.57
CA MET A 21 -25.23 15.85 -5.04
C MET A 21 -25.02 14.47 -5.66
N GLN A 22 -24.53 13.50 -4.89
CA GLN A 22 -24.73 12.09 -5.21
C GLN A 22 -25.58 11.46 -4.12
N PRO A 23 -26.85 11.11 -4.40
CA PRO A 23 -27.62 10.16 -3.61
C PRO A 23 -27.28 8.71 -4.01
N LEU A 24 -27.27 7.84 -3.00
CA LEU A 24 -27.29 6.39 -3.09
C LEU A 24 -28.45 5.88 -3.98
N HIS A 25 -28.17 5.04 -4.99
CA HIS A 25 -28.64 3.64 -4.99
C HIS A 25 -28.20 2.82 -6.22
N GLN A 26 -27.85 1.57 -5.91
CA GLN A 26 -27.91 0.32 -6.68
C GLN A 26 -27.13 0.17 -8.00
N LEU A 27 -26.01 -0.55 -7.88
CA LEU A 27 -25.69 -1.63 -8.81
C LEU A 27 -25.67 -2.95 -8.06
N ASN A 28 -26.68 -3.76 -8.35
CA ASN A 28 -26.58 -5.21 -8.25
C ASN A 28 -25.49 -5.66 -9.22
N THR A 29 -24.37 -6.13 -8.68
CA THR A 29 -23.60 -7.20 -9.31
C THR A 29 -23.30 -8.19 -8.19
N VAL A 30 -24.00 -9.32 -8.27
CA VAL A 30 -23.60 -10.54 -7.59
C VAL A 30 -22.20 -10.87 -8.08
N ASP A 31 -21.23 -11.02 -7.17
CA ASP A 31 -20.24 -12.10 -7.23
C ASP A 31 -19.22 -12.04 -6.09
N ALA A 32 -18.81 -13.25 -5.71
CA ALA A 32 -17.67 -13.63 -4.86
C ALA A 32 -17.84 -13.51 -3.34
N VAL A 33 -18.59 -14.50 -2.83
CA VAL A 33 -18.48 -15.18 -1.53
C VAL A 33 -17.20 -14.84 -0.75
N ASP A 34 -17.43 -14.19 0.38
CA ASP A 34 -16.52 -14.07 1.51
C ASP A 34 -16.09 -15.47 1.97
N GLY A 35 -14.82 -15.82 1.73
CA GLY A 35 -14.22 -17.11 2.06
C GLY A 35 -14.02 -17.31 3.56
N ARG A 36 -15.10 -17.24 4.33
CA ARG A 36 -15.23 -18.02 5.57
C ARG A 36 -15.60 -19.44 5.15
N GLY A 37 -14.93 -20.43 5.71
CA GLY A 37 -15.15 -21.85 5.40
C GLY A 37 -16.61 -22.26 5.63
N GLY A 38 -17.45 -22.07 4.62
CA GLY A 38 -18.82 -22.51 4.58
C GLY A 38 -18.84 -23.96 4.11
N LYS A 39 -19.20 -24.87 5.00
CA LYS A 39 -19.68 -26.19 4.60
C LYS A 39 -21.02 -25.96 3.90
N THR A 40 -21.05 -26.01 2.57
CA THR A 40 -22.31 -26.07 1.83
C THR A 40 -22.90 -27.47 1.98
N LEU A 41 -24.07 -27.55 2.60
CA LEU A 41 -24.88 -28.76 2.67
C LEU A 41 -25.50 -29.02 1.29
N HIS A 42 -25.14 -30.14 0.67
CA HIS A 42 -25.77 -30.63 -0.55
C HIS A 42 -26.97 -31.52 -0.18
N PRO A 43 -28.11 -31.46 -0.89
CA PRO A 43 -29.37 -32.12 -0.49
C PRO A 43 -29.36 -33.66 -0.47
N ASN A 44 -28.24 -34.32 -0.80
CA ASN A 44 -28.15 -35.78 -0.91
C ASN A 44 -27.02 -36.39 -0.06
N GLY A 45 -26.83 -35.94 1.19
CA GLY A 45 -26.30 -36.74 2.30
C GLY A 45 -24.88 -37.33 2.21
N VAL A 46 -24.17 -37.23 1.09
CA VAL A 46 -22.80 -37.73 0.96
C VAL A 46 -21.84 -36.56 1.22
N VAL A 47 -21.31 -36.52 2.44
CA VAL A 47 -20.17 -35.67 2.79
C VAL A 47 -18.96 -36.18 2.02
N ARG A 48 -18.80 -35.77 0.76
CA ARG A 48 -17.52 -35.94 0.07
C ARG A 48 -16.61 -34.88 0.65
N ASP A 49 -15.60 -35.32 1.40
CA ASP A 49 -14.54 -34.47 1.89
C ASP A 49 -13.99 -33.66 0.71
N VAL A 50 -14.30 -32.35 0.65
CA VAL A 50 -13.98 -31.45 -0.47
C VAL A 50 -12.46 -31.19 -0.55
N GLN A 51 -11.67 -31.88 0.28
CA GLN A 51 -10.24 -31.71 0.42
C GLN A 51 -9.39 -32.29 -0.75
N LEU A 52 -9.97 -33.02 -1.71
CA LEU A 52 -9.21 -33.75 -2.75
C LEU A 52 -9.07 -33.07 -4.12
N LEU A 53 -9.82 -32.00 -4.44
CA LEU A 53 -9.80 -31.41 -5.79
C LEU A 53 -8.72 -30.35 -6.03
N TYR A 54 -8.03 -29.91 -4.98
CA TYR A 54 -6.87 -29.03 -5.10
C TYR A 54 -5.84 -29.50 -4.07
N PRO A 55 -4.82 -30.30 -4.46
CA PRO A 55 -3.74 -30.63 -3.55
C PRO A 55 -3.19 -29.32 -2.99
N ARG A 56 -3.31 -29.12 -1.67
CA ARG A 56 -2.76 -27.93 -1.03
C ARG A 56 -1.26 -27.92 -1.34
N PRO A 57 -0.73 -26.89 -2.03
CA PRO A 57 0.70 -26.82 -2.31
C PRO A 57 1.44 -26.98 -0.99
N ASN A 58 2.51 -27.77 -1.02
CA ASN A 58 3.25 -28.18 0.16
C ASN A 58 3.64 -26.95 0.98
N ARG A 59 2.95 -26.76 2.11
CA ARG A 59 3.06 -25.56 2.96
C ARG A 59 4.47 -25.40 3.54
N ASN A 60 5.25 -26.48 3.57
CA ASN A 60 6.56 -26.53 4.20
C ASN A 60 7.71 -26.02 3.31
N GLU A 61 7.46 -25.80 2.02
CA GLU A 61 8.52 -25.33 1.09
C GLU A 61 8.74 -23.81 1.15
N LEU A 62 7.76 -23.06 1.67
CA LEU A 62 7.88 -21.62 1.80
C LEU A 62 8.62 -21.25 3.10
N LYS A 63 9.94 -21.08 2.96
CA LYS A 63 10.83 -20.59 4.02
C LYS A 63 10.67 -19.09 4.25
N PHE A 64 11.02 -18.64 5.45
CA PHE A 64 10.99 -17.23 5.82
C PHE A 64 11.80 -16.36 4.85
N GLU A 65 13.00 -16.79 4.48
CA GLU A 65 13.90 -16.05 3.57
C GLU A 65 13.24 -15.73 2.22
N HIS A 66 12.54 -16.71 1.62
CA HIS A 66 11.83 -16.51 0.36
C HIS A 66 10.68 -15.50 0.49
N VAL A 67 10.00 -15.48 1.65
CA VAL A 67 8.94 -14.51 1.93
C VAL A 67 9.52 -13.13 2.19
N ALA A 68 10.62 -13.05 2.93
CA ALA A 68 11.25 -11.80 3.33
C ALA A 68 11.77 -10.99 2.14
N GLN A 69 12.32 -11.68 1.13
CA GLN A 69 12.73 -11.08 -0.15
C GLN A 69 11.57 -10.40 -0.90
N LYS A 70 10.32 -10.77 -0.61
CA LYS A 70 9.13 -10.26 -1.30
C LYS A 70 8.39 -9.17 -0.53
N PHE A 71 8.88 -8.73 0.63
CA PHE A 71 8.19 -7.68 1.41
C PHE A 71 8.18 -6.31 0.74
N SER A 72 9.08 -6.04 -0.22
CA SER A 72 9.03 -4.85 -1.07
C SER A 72 7.87 -4.86 -2.07
N LEU A 73 7.10 -5.96 -2.18
CA LEU A 73 5.98 -6.09 -3.09
C LEU A 73 4.63 -6.17 -2.34
N PRO A 74 3.53 -5.71 -2.97
CA PRO A 74 2.18 -6.01 -2.51
C PRO A 74 1.96 -7.52 -2.37
N ILE A 75 1.18 -7.95 -1.38
CA ILE A 75 0.95 -9.39 -1.11
C ILE A 75 0.41 -10.18 -2.32
N LYS A 76 -0.37 -9.52 -3.20
CA LYS A 76 -0.89 -10.11 -4.44
C LYS A 76 0.20 -10.36 -5.48
N GLU A 77 1.22 -9.51 -5.51
CA GLU A 77 2.39 -9.67 -6.38
C GLU A 77 3.34 -10.72 -5.81
N ALA A 78 3.64 -10.61 -4.52
CA ALA A 78 4.43 -11.61 -3.81
C ALA A 78 3.86 -13.02 -3.96
N SER A 79 2.52 -13.19 -3.88
CA SER A 79 1.90 -14.50 -4.07
C SER A 79 2.04 -15.04 -5.49
N ARG A 80 1.97 -14.16 -6.50
CA ARG A 80 2.17 -14.54 -7.91
C ARG A 80 3.62 -14.97 -8.15
N ASP A 81 4.56 -14.19 -7.66
CA ASP A 81 6.00 -14.48 -7.72
C ASP A 81 6.35 -15.81 -7.05
N LEU A 82 5.79 -16.05 -5.86
CA LEU A 82 5.99 -17.27 -5.08
C LEU A 82 5.15 -18.45 -5.57
N LYS A 83 4.32 -18.26 -6.62
CA LYS A 83 3.42 -19.27 -7.21
C LYS A 83 2.49 -19.93 -6.18
N VAL A 84 2.04 -19.16 -5.19
CA VAL A 84 1.12 -19.61 -4.14
C VAL A 84 -0.14 -18.74 -4.12
N SER A 85 -1.23 -19.27 -3.57
CA SER A 85 -2.42 -18.44 -3.33
C SER A 85 -2.15 -17.40 -2.23
N VAL A 86 -2.81 -16.25 -2.29
CA VAL A 86 -2.74 -15.21 -1.25
C VAL A 86 -3.14 -15.76 0.13
N SER A 87 -4.13 -16.66 0.16
CA SER A 87 -4.60 -17.31 1.39
C SER A 87 -3.53 -18.22 1.99
N THR A 88 -2.85 -19.01 1.15
CA THR A 88 -1.72 -19.86 1.57
C THR A 88 -0.57 -19.01 2.09
N LEU A 89 -0.23 -17.93 1.39
CA LEU A 89 0.83 -17.01 1.80
C LEU A 89 0.52 -16.35 3.15
N LYS A 90 -0.70 -15.85 3.36
CA LYS A 90 -1.14 -15.27 4.64
C LYS A 90 -1.08 -16.29 5.78
N PHE A 91 -1.57 -17.51 5.53
CA PHE A 91 -1.54 -18.58 6.52
C PHE A 91 -0.09 -18.89 6.92
N ARG A 92 0.78 -19.07 5.93
CA ARG A 92 2.19 -19.36 6.17
C ARG A 92 2.93 -18.22 6.87
N CYS A 93 2.63 -16.96 6.53
CA CYS A 93 3.17 -15.80 7.24
C CYS A 93 2.85 -15.86 8.74
N ARG A 94 1.62 -16.23 9.12
CA ARG A 94 1.22 -16.37 10.52
C ARG A 94 2.00 -17.47 11.23
N GLU A 95 2.24 -18.60 10.58
CA GLU A 95 3.08 -19.69 11.13
C GLU A 95 4.53 -19.25 11.35
N LEU A 96 5.04 -18.38 10.48
CA LEU A 96 6.39 -17.80 10.57
C LEU A 96 6.47 -16.62 11.56
N GLY A 97 5.42 -16.34 12.34
CA GLY A 97 5.38 -15.23 13.30
C GLY A 97 5.11 -13.85 12.68
N ILE A 98 4.81 -13.79 11.38
CA ILE A 98 4.51 -12.56 10.66
C ILE A 98 3.00 -12.32 10.68
N SER A 99 2.53 -11.52 11.63
CA SER A 99 1.09 -11.22 11.79
C SER A 99 0.54 -10.32 10.68
N LYS A 100 1.36 -9.37 10.20
CA LYS A 100 0.99 -8.34 9.22
C LYS A 100 2.02 -8.26 8.10
N TRP A 101 1.55 -8.07 6.87
CA TRP A 101 2.41 -7.88 5.70
C TRP A 101 3.11 -6.52 5.76
N GLN A 102 4.44 -6.50 5.75
CA GLN A 102 5.25 -5.29 6.04
C GLN A 102 5.36 -4.29 4.90
N TYR A 103 4.83 -4.62 3.72
CA TYR A 103 4.84 -3.76 2.53
C TYR A 103 4.47 -2.30 2.82
N ARG A 104 3.40 -2.05 3.59
CA ARG A 104 2.96 -0.67 3.87
C ARG A 104 4.01 0.15 4.63
N LYS A 105 4.73 -0.47 5.57
CA LYS A 105 5.80 0.21 6.32
C LYS A 105 6.97 0.50 5.39
N ILE A 106 7.42 -0.51 4.65
CA ILE A 106 8.55 -0.41 3.71
C ILE A 106 8.26 0.65 2.66
N GLN A 107 7.08 0.61 2.03
CA GLN A 107 6.66 1.58 1.02
C GLN A 107 6.68 3.02 1.57
N SER A 108 6.23 3.23 2.80
CA SER A 108 6.30 4.56 3.42
C SER A 108 7.73 5.07 3.60
N LEU A 109 8.68 4.19 3.89
CA LEU A 109 10.09 4.56 4.05
C LEU A 109 10.77 4.76 2.68
N GLU A 110 10.40 3.97 1.68
CA GLU A 110 10.84 4.16 0.29
C GLU A 110 10.40 5.52 -0.26
N THR A 111 9.12 5.91 -0.08
CA THR A 111 8.63 7.24 -0.48
C THR A 111 9.32 8.38 0.28
N LEU A 112 9.70 8.14 1.54
CA LEU A 112 10.46 9.10 2.32
C LEU A 112 11.86 9.32 1.72
N ILE A 113 12.55 8.23 1.35
CA ILE A 113 13.85 8.28 0.66
C ILE A 113 13.72 9.01 -0.68
N GLU A 114 12.71 8.68 -1.49
CA GLU A 114 12.45 9.34 -2.77
C GLU A 114 12.28 10.84 -2.59
N THR A 115 11.46 11.26 -1.62
CA THR A 115 11.26 12.69 -1.33
C THR A 115 12.55 13.38 -0.89
N MET A 116 13.41 12.71 -0.10
CA MET A 116 14.71 13.27 0.29
C MET A 116 15.66 13.41 -0.89
N LEU A 117 15.64 12.46 -1.83
CA LEU A 117 16.44 12.51 -3.05
C LEU A 117 15.95 13.63 -3.98
N GLU A 118 14.63 13.80 -4.13
CA GLU A 118 14.03 14.91 -4.90
C GLU A 118 14.44 16.30 -4.39
N LEU A 119 14.71 16.42 -3.09
CA LEU A 119 15.09 17.70 -2.47
C LEU A 119 16.58 18.06 -2.67
N GLU A 120 17.38 17.18 -3.32
CA GLU A 120 18.82 17.35 -3.65
C GLU A 120 19.69 17.95 -2.52
N HIS A 121 19.31 17.70 -1.26
CA HIS A 121 19.99 18.30 -0.12
C HIS A 121 21.10 17.36 0.39
N PHE A 122 22.36 17.78 0.29
CA PHE A 122 23.53 16.98 0.70
C PHE A 122 23.44 16.43 2.12
N GLY A 123 22.71 17.11 3.02
CA GLY A 123 22.47 16.66 4.39
C GLY A 123 21.63 15.39 4.54
N PHE A 124 20.91 14.96 3.51
CA PHE A 124 20.06 13.76 3.59
C PHE A 124 20.78 12.47 3.25
N HIS A 125 21.96 12.47 2.62
CA HIS A 125 22.66 11.22 2.26
C HIS A 125 22.88 10.27 3.44
N HIS A 126 23.34 10.81 4.57
CA HIS A 126 23.53 10.03 5.80
C HIS A 126 22.21 9.48 6.35
N VAL A 127 21.15 10.30 6.28
CA VAL A 127 19.82 9.94 6.77
C VAL A 127 19.19 8.85 5.89
N ILE A 128 19.31 8.98 4.57
CA ILE A 128 18.89 7.96 3.61
C ILE A 128 19.59 6.63 3.89
N GLY A 129 20.90 6.66 4.20
CA GLY A 129 21.64 5.47 4.63
C GLY A 129 20.99 4.78 5.83
N LYS A 130 20.68 5.55 6.89
CA LYS A 130 20.01 5.03 8.10
C LYS A 130 18.62 4.47 7.81
N VAL A 131 17.82 5.15 6.98
CA VAL A 131 16.47 4.68 6.63
C VAL A 131 16.54 3.39 5.82
N ARG A 132 17.54 3.22 4.94
CA ARG A 132 17.77 1.97 4.20
C ARG A 132 18.13 0.81 5.14
N GLU A 133 19.05 1.04 6.08
CA GLU A 133 19.40 0.03 7.10
C GLU A 133 18.16 -0.39 7.92
N GLU A 134 17.30 0.57 8.24
CA GLU A 134 16.06 0.30 8.96
C GLU A 134 15.05 -0.51 8.14
N ILE A 135 14.91 -0.23 6.83
CA ILE A 135 14.11 -1.05 5.91
C ILE A 135 14.61 -2.50 5.92
N GLU A 136 15.91 -2.72 5.81
CA GLU A 136 16.50 -4.07 5.83
C GLU A 136 16.30 -4.75 7.19
N ALA A 137 16.42 -4.02 8.29
CA ALA A 137 16.11 -4.54 9.62
C ALA A 137 14.64 -4.98 9.76
N ILE A 138 13.70 -4.24 9.18
CA ILE A 138 12.27 -4.59 9.16
C ILE A 138 12.02 -5.82 8.27
N LYS A 139 12.76 -5.97 7.16
CA LYS A 139 12.66 -7.17 6.31
C LYS A 139 13.13 -8.43 7.03
N LEU A 140 14.22 -8.32 7.79
CA LEU A 140 14.75 -9.41 8.62
C LEU A 140 13.84 -9.72 9.81
N ASN A 141 13.28 -8.68 10.45
CA ASN A 141 12.40 -8.80 11.60
C ASN A 141 11.08 -8.05 11.37
N PRO A 142 10.06 -8.71 10.78
CA PRO A 142 8.76 -8.09 10.49
C PRO A 142 8.02 -7.53 11.71
N SER A 143 8.37 -7.98 12.91
CA SER A 143 7.80 -7.46 14.16
C SER A 143 8.40 -6.12 14.58
N LEU A 144 9.50 -5.67 13.96
CA LEU A 144 10.15 -4.41 14.28
C LEU A 144 9.25 -3.22 13.92
N GLU A 145 9.26 -2.21 14.77
CA GLU A 145 8.58 -0.94 14.55
C GLU A 145 9.54 0.07 13.89
N ILE A 146 8.97 1.04 13.18
CA ILE A 146 9.73 2.17 12.63
C ILE A 146 10.24 3.00 13.82
N LYS A 147 11.51 3.36 13.80
CA LYS A 147 12.16 4.16 14.83
C LYS A 147 11.51 5.53 14.93
N TYR A 148 11.49 6.06 16.15
CA TYR A 148 10.89 7.36 16.44
C TYR A 148 11.53 8.49 15.63
N GLU A 149 12.86 8.46 15.42
CA GLU A 149 13.57 9.49 14.66
C GLU A 149 13.14 9.50 13.19
N THR A 150 12.97 8.33 12.59
CA THR A 150 12.54 8.17 11.19
C THR A 150 11.09 8.60 11.02
N GLU A 151 10.22 8.24 11.96
CA GLU A 151 8.82 8.65 11.98
C GLU A 151 8.67 10.17 12.11
N ARG A 152 9.41 10.78 13.04
CA ARG A 152 9.41 12.24 13.25
C ARG A 152 9.85 12.96 11.98
N LEU A 153 10.93 12.52 11.36
CA LEU A 153 11.42 13.13 10.13
C LEU A 153 10.42 13.02 8.98
N ARG A 154 9.73 11.87 8.86
CA ARG A 154 8.67 11.68 7.88
C ARG A 154 7.57 12.73 8.03
N GLN A 155 7.12 12.97 9.27
CA GLN A 155 6.08 13.96 9.57
C GLN A 155 6.54 15.37 9.20
N GLU A 156 7.75 15.76 9.59
CA GLU A 156 8.30 17.10 9.29
C GLU A 156 8.38 17.37 7.78
N ILE A 157 8.82 16.39 6.98
CA ILE A 157 8.89 16.51 5.52
C ILE A 157 7.47 16.58 4.92
N TYR A 158 6.55 15.72 5.38
CA TYR A 158 5.19 15.66 4.82
C TYR A 158 4.37 16.91 5.16
N ASP A 159 4.49 17.43 6.38
CA ASP A 159 3.88 18.69 6.79
C ASP A 159 4.40 19.85 5.94
N SER A 160 5.72 19.88 5.70
CA SER A 160 6.34 20.88 4.82
C SER A 160 5.80 20.80 3.39
N LYS A 161 5.63 19.59 2.85
CA LYS A 161 5.08 19.35 1.51
C LYS A 161 3.60 19.75 1.41
N TYR A 162 2.80 19.42 2.43
CA TYR A 162 1.39 19.80 2.51
C TYR A 162 1.21 21.32 2.57
N LYS A 163 1.99 22.00 3.44
CA LYS A 163 1.98 23.47 3.55
C LYS A 163 2.31 24.13 2.22
N ARG A 164 3.35 23.67 1.52
CA ARG A 164 3.72 24.19 0.19
C ARG A 164 2.59 24.08 -0.83
N ARG A 165 1.93 22.91 -0.93
CA ARG A 165 0.81 22.67 -1.86
C ARG A 165 -0.36 23.61 -1.58
N ARG A 166 -0.76 23.72 -0.31
CA ARG A 166 -1.85 24.63 0.08
C ARG A 166 -1.52 26.10 -0.16
N THR A 167 -0.29 26.53 0.12
CA THR A 167 0.12 27.90 -0.17
C THR A 167 0.08 28.17 -1.67
N SER A 168 0.58 27.25 -2.52
CA SER A 168 0.50 27.43 -3.98
C SER A 168 -0.94 27.50 -4.49
N GLU A 169 -1.84 26.68 -3.95
CA GLU A 169 -3.28 26.69 -4.29
C GLU A 169 -3.98 27.99 -3.87
N LEU A 170 -3.58 28.59 -2.75
CA LEU A 170 -4.14 29.86 -2.26
C LEU A 170 -3.63 31.08 -3.03
N THR A 171 -2.45 30.98 -3.65
CA THR A 171 -1.81 32.06 -4.41
C THR A 171 -2.04 31.96 -5.92
N SER A 172 -2.71 30.91 -6.40
CA SER A 172 -3.05 30.67 -7.82
C SER A 172 -4.49 31.04 -8.11
#